data_AF-K9VEC6-F1
#
_entry.id   AF-K9VEC6-F1
#
_cell.length_a   1.000
_cell.length_b   1.000
_cell.length_c   1.000
_cell.angle_alpha   90.00
_cell.angle_beta   90.00
_cell.angle_gamma   90.00
#
_symmetry.space_group_name_H-M   'P 1'
#
loop_
_entity.id
_entity.type
_entity.pdbx_description
1 polymer ?
#
loop_
_entity_poly.entity_id
_entity_poly.type
_entity_poly.pdbx_seq_one_letter_code
_entity_poly.pdbx_strand_id
1 'polypeptide(L)'
;MNKNNEVARKMSYSIDLRKRVVDYVEKGGRIAQAAELFQVGRATIYRWLGRTDLTATKVKRRKRKLDWKALEKDVKENPDARLIDRAKKFGVRPSAISYALKEMKITRKKKELRYQERNPEARMKYYRYLRDLIKVSGSQSRVFIDESGFEEFQDCAYGWSKKGKKIWGEKSGKRGKRENLVAGRRKGKKDLIAPMVFTGSLNAEGFEGWLGG
;
A
#
# COMPACT_ATOMS: atom_id res chain seq x y z
N MET A 1 -4.68 -49.66 -36.08
CA MET A 1 -4.73 -48.22 -35.75
C MET A 1 -4.35 -48.04 -34.28
N ASN A 2 -3.10 -47.67 -34.01
CA ASN A 2 -2.53 -47.61 -32.66
C ASN A 2 -3.15 -46.48 -31.84
N LYS A 3 -3.95 -46.85 -30.83
CA LYS A 3 -4.50 -45.96 -29.79
C LYS A 3 -3.47 -45.68 -28.68
N ASN A 4 -2.27 -45.23 -29.04
CA ASN A 4 -1.22 -44.87 -28.06
C ASN A 4 -0.78 -43.41 -28.21
N ASN A 5 -1.75 -42.50 -28.33
CA ASN A 5 -1.46 -41.06 -28.33
C ASN A 5 -2.35 -40.34 -27.32
N GLU A 6 -2.52 -40.97 -26.15
CA GLU A 6 -3.31 -40.44 -25.06
C GLU A 6 -2.37 -39.91 -23.97
N VAL A 7 -2.57 -38.63 -23.67
CA VAL A 7 -1.97 -37.86 -22.57
C VAL A 7 -0.54 -37.34 -22.81
N ALA A 8 -0.40 -36.44 -23.78
CA ALA A 8 0.62 -35.39 -23.74
C ALA A 8 0.33 -34.38 -22.59
N ARG A 9 0.37 -34.84 -21.34
CA ARG A 9 0.48 -33.96 -20.17
C ARG A 9 1.89 -33.39 -20.18
N LYS A 10 1.96 -32.11 -20.55
CA LYS A 10 3.13 -31.24 -20.62
C LYS A 10 3.80 -31.09 -19.25
N MET A 11 4.45 -32.14 -18.75
CA MET A 11 5.36 -32.07 -17.62
C MET A 11 6.78 -32.05 -18.16
N SER A 12 7.57 -31.08 -17.71
CA SER A 12 8.99 -31.09 -17.99
C SER A 12 9.62 -32.34 -17.36
N TYR A 13 10.43 -33.09 -18.09
CA TYR A 13 11.16 -34.24 -17.56
C TYR A 13 11.90 -33.90 -16.25
N SER A 14 11.92 -34.84 -15.29
CA SER A 14 12.55 -34.66 -13.98
C SER A 14 14.05 -34.39 -14.11
N ILE A 15 14.65 -33.72 -13.13
CA ILE A 15 16.09 -33.42 -13.14
C ILE A 15 16.94 -34.70 -13.14
N ASP A 16 16.47 -35.74 -12.45
CA ASP A 16 17.13 -37.03 -12.35
C ASP A 16 17.19 -37.74 -13.71
N LEU A 17 16.05 -37.80 -14.42
CA LEU A 17 15.99 -38.40 -15.75
C LEU A 17 16.92 -37.69 -16.73
N ARG A 18 16.98 -36.35 -16.67
CA ARG A 18 17.90 -35.57 -17.52
C ARG A 18 19.36 -35.91 -17.25
N LYS A 19 19.75 -35.99 -15.97
CA LYS A 19 21.11 -36.34 -15.57
C LYS A 19 21.47 -37.74 -16.03
N ARG A 20 20.59 -38.73 -15.81
CA ARG A 20 20.82 -40.13 -16.23
C ARG A 20 20.97 -40.29 -17.73
N VAL A 21 20.18 -39.56 -18.51
CA VAL A 21 20.27 -39.57 -19.98
C VAL A 21 21.57 -38.93 -20.46
N VAL A 22 21.99 -37.82 -19.85
CA VAL A 22 23.26 -37.15 -20.20
C VAL A 22 24.46 -38.02 -19.81
N ASP A 23 24.49 -38.55 -18.59
CA ASP A 23 25.53 -39.45 -18.08
C ASP A 23 25.68 -40.71 -18.95
N TYR A 24 24.57 -41.30 -19.40
CA TYR A 24 24.59 -42.42 -20.34
C TYR A 24 25.28 -42.08 -21.68
N VAL A 25 25.03 -40.88 -22.22
CA VAL A 25 25.64 -40.44 -23.47
C VAL A 25 27.11 -40.05 -23.27
N GLU A 26 27.45 -39.40 -22.17
CA GLU A 26 28.84 -39.06 -21.80
C GLU A 26 29.71 -40.31 -21.59
N LYS A 27 29.13 -41.39 -21.07
CA LYS A 27 29.77 -42.71 -20.95
C LYS A 27 29.91 -43.49 -22.28
N GLY A 28 29.60 -42.86 -23.41
CA GLY A 28 29.76 -43.44 -24.75
C GLY A 28 28.49 -44.08 -25.33
N GLY A 29 27.34 -43.94 -24.67
CA GLY A 29 26.06 -44.44 -25.17
C GLY A 29 25.59 -43.70 -26.43
N ARG A 30 25.02 -44.43 -27.40
CA ARG A 30 24.48 -43.81 -28.62
C ARG A 30 23.17 -43.07 -28.32
N ILE A 31 23.00 -41.88 -28.87
CA ILE A 31 21.79 -41.05 -28.69
C ILE A 31 20.51 -41.78 -29.13
N ALA A 32 20.59 -42.60 -30.19
CA ALA A 32 19.47 -43.40 -30.66
C ALA A 32 19.03 -44.46 -29.63
N GLN A 33 20.00 -45.12 -28.97
CA GLN A 33 19.74 -46.11 -27.91
C GLN A 33 19.23 -45.42 -26.64
N ALA A 34 19.78 -44.25 -26.29
CA ALA A 34 19.29 -43.46 -25.17
C ALA A 34 17.82 -43.03 -25.37
N ALA A 35 17.44 -42.65 -26.59
CA ALA A 35 16.07 -42.26 -26.89
C ALA A 35 15.06 -43.40 -26.69
N GLU A 36 15.45 -44.62 -27.06
CA GLU A 36 14.64 -45.82 -26.90
C GLU A 36 14.61 -46.31 -25.45
N LEU A 37 15.78 -46.39 -24.80
CA LEU A 37 15.93 -46.88 -23.42
C LEU A 37 15.20 -45.98 -22.41
N PHE A 38 15.31 -44.66 -22.56
CA PHE A 38 14.72 -43.69 -21.64
C PHE A 38 13.38 -43.13 -22.13
N GLN A 39 12.89 -43.54 -23.31
CA GLN A 39 11.65 -43.06 -23.92
C GLN A 39 11.61 -41.52 -24.04
N VAL A 40 12.75 -40.93 -24.43
CA VAL A 40 12.92 -39.47 -24.62
C VAL A 40 13.20 -39.18 -26.08
N GLY A 41 12.49 -38.23 -26.67
CA GLY A 41 12.73 -37.82 -28.06
C GLY A 41 14.16 -37.31 -28.29
N ARG A 42 14.80 -37.76 -29.38
CA ARG A 42 16.20 -37.42 -29.74
C ARG A 42 16.49 -35.91 -29.68
N ALA A 43 15.58 -35.06 -30.17
CA ALA A 43 15.71 -33.60 -30.14
C ALA A 43 15.75 -33.00 -28.72
N THR A 44 15.19 -33.68 -27.73
CA THR A 44 15.26 -33.28 -26.32
C THR A 44 16.61 -33.64 -25.72
N ILE A 45 17.16 -34.80 -26.09
CA ILE A 45 18.51 -35.24 -25.67
C ILE A 45 19.57 -34.26 -26.19
N TYR A 46 19.52 -33.90 -27.48
CA TYR A 46 20.40 -32.86 -28.03
C TYR A 46 20.29 -31.52 -27.28
N ARG A 47 19.06 -31.10 -26.92
CA ARG A 47 18.83 -29.89 -26.12
C ARG A 47 19.40 -29.97 -24.70
N TRP A 48 19.55 -31.16 -24.12
CA TRP A 48 20.17 -31.35 -22.80
C TRP A 48 21.70 -31.35 -22.89
N LEU A 49 22.28 -32.01 -23.89
CA LEU A 49 23.73 -32.01 -24.12
C LEU A 49 24.27 -30.59 -24.39
N GLY A 50 23.48 -29.72 -25.01
CA GLY A 50 23.83 -28.32 -25.24
C GLY A 50 23.64 -27.38 -24.03
N ARG A 51 23.31 -27.89 -22.84
CA ARG A 51 23.05 -27.07 -21.64
C ARG A 51 24.03 -27.39 -20.52
N THR A 52 24.57 -26.35 -19.89
CA THR A 52 25.35 -26.46 -18.65
C THR A 52 24.46 -26.70 -17.43
N ASP A 53 23.23 -26.18 -17.43
CA ASP A 53 22.22 -26.42 -16.39
C ASP A 53 21.01 -27.18 -16.96
N LEU A 54 20.80 -28.38 -16.45
CA LEU A 54 19.70 -29.28 -16.82
C LEU A 54 18.38 -28.93 -16.13
N THR A 55 18.33 -27.94 -15.25
CA THR A 55 17.07 -27.52 -14.62
C THR A 55 16.06 -27.00 -15.64
N ALA A 56 14.77 -27.13 -15.31
CA ALA A 56 13.72 -26.57 -16.14
C ALA A 56 13.81 -25.04 -16.13
N THR A 57 13.86 -24.44 -17.32
CA THR A 57 13.81 -22.98 -17.46
C THR A 57 12.44 -22.50 -16.98
N LYS A 58 12.39 -21.99 -15.74
CA LYS A 58 11.18 -21.39 -15.18
C LYS A 58 11.11 -19.94 -15.65
N VAL A 59 10.22 -19.67 -16.61
CA VAL A 59 9.91 -18.29 -16.99
C VAL A 59 9.17 -17.63 -15.83
N LYS A 60 9.91 -16.94 -14.97
CA LYS A 60 9.34 -16.23 -13.82
C LYS A 60 8.37 -15.13 -14.27
N ARG A 61 8.65 -14.51 -15.43
CA ARG A 61 7.86 -13.40 -15.93
C ARG A 61 8.00 -13.19 -17.43
N ARG A 62 6.89 -12.79 -18.07
CA ARG A 62 6.87 -12.27 -19.44
C ARG A 62 6.90 -10.74 -19.43
N LYS A 63 7.66 -10.14 -20.35
CA LYS A 63 7.61 -8.69 -20.60
C LYS A 63 6.25 -8.37 -21.22
N ARG A 64 5.45 -7.56 -20.52
CA ARG A 64 4.14 -7.06 -20.97
C ARG A 64 4.19 -5.53 -21.03
N LYS A 65 3.04 -4.88 -21.24
CA LYS A 65 2.91 -3.41 -21.42
C LYS A 65 3.45 -2.54 -20.28
N LEU A 66 3.63 -3.07 -19.07
CA LEU A 66 4.05 -2.29 -17.90
C LEU A 66 5.52 -2.50 -17.58
N ASP A 67 6.30 -1.40 -17.64
CA ASP A 67 7.65 -1.35 -17.07
C ASP A 67 7.57 -1.14 -15.55
N TRP A 68 8.09 -2.11 -14.80
CA TRP A 68 8.07 -2.06 -13.35
C TRP A 68 9.17 -1.20 -12.75
N LYS A 69 10.29 -1.00 -13.46
CA LYS A 69 11.34 -0.08 -13.00
C LYS A 69 10.81 1.36 -13.04
N ALA A 70 10.14 1.71 -14.13
CA ALA A 70 9.46 3.00 -14.26
C ALA A 70 8.36 3.19 -13.20
N LEU A 71 7.55 2.17 -12.95
CA LEU A 71 6.52 2.22 -11.89
C LEU A 71 7.14 2.37 -10.48
N GLU A 72 8.23 1.68 -10.17
CA GLU A 72 8.89 1.81 -8.86
C GLU A 72 9.46 3.22 -8.65
N LYS A 73 10.04 3.84 -9.70
CA LYS A 73 10.51 5.22 -9.66
C LYS A 73 9.35 6.20 -9.42
N ASP A 74 8.27 6.06 -10.16
CA ASP A 74 7.06 6.89 -10.03
C ASP A 74 6.41 6.76 -8.63
N VAL A 75 6.47 5.59 -8.00
CA VAL A 75 5.98 5.41 -6.61
C VAL A 75 6.85 6.16 -5.61
N LYS A 76 8.16 6.23 -5.80
CA LYS A 76 9.06 6.96 -4.90
C LYS A 76 8.88 8.47 -5.04
N GLU A 77 8.73 8.96 -6.26
CA GLU A 77 8.59 10.41 -6.54
C GLU A 77 7.20 10.92 -6.15
N ASN A 78 6.15 10.15 -6.42
CA ASN A 78 4.77 10.56 -6.18
C ASN A 78 4.06 9.57 -5.27
N PRO A 79 4.42 9.42 -3.98
CA PRO A 79 3.88 8.36 -3.12
C PRO A 79 2.36 8.46 -2.94
N ASP A 80 1.78 9.66 -3.06
CA ASP A 80 0.36 9.92 -2.80
C ASP A 80 -0.56 9.68 -4.00
N ALA A 81 0.01 9.47 -5.19
CA ALA A 81 -0.77 9.31 -6.42
C ALA A 81 -1.70 8.09 -6.34
N ARG A 82 -2.95 8.27 -6.80
CA ARG A 82 -3.95 7.20 -6.83
C ARG A 82 -3.60 6.19 -7.91
N LEU A 83 -4.13 4.97 -7.77
CA LEU A 83 -3.91 3.91 -8.75
C LEU A 83 -4.45 4.27 -10.14
N ILE A 84 -5.56 5.01 -10.20
CA ILE A 84 -6.18 5.45 -11.46
C ILE A 84 -5.28 6.43 -12.20
N ASP A 85 -4.67 7.38 -11.49
CA ASP A 85 -3.79 8.39 -12.09
C ASP A 85 -2.52 7.74 -12.64
N ARG A 86 -1.95 6.79 -11.88
CA ARG A 86 -0.83 5.97 -12.37
C ARG A 86 -1.23 5.14 -13.58
N ALA A 87 -2.41 4.51 -13.53
CA ALA A 87 -2.91 3.70 -14.64
C ALA A 87 -3.04 4.50 -15.93
N LYS A 88 -3.56 5.74 -15.85
CA LYS A 88 -3.59 6.69 -16.97
C LYS A 88 -2.19 7.03 -17.46
N LYS A 89 -1.27 7.39 -16.55
CA LYS A 89 0.13 7.73 -16.88
C LYS A 89 0.87 6.60 -17.61
N PHE A 90 0.65 5.35 -17.20
CA PHE A 90 1.31 4.18 -17.78
C PHE A 90 0.51 3.53 -18.93
N GLY A 91 -0.66 4.07 -19.31
CA GLY A 91 -1.50 3.51 -20.37
C GLY A 91 -1.98 2.07 -20.09
N VAL A 92 -2.22 1.73 -18.82
CA VAL A 92 -2.66 0.39 -18.40
C VAL A 92 -3.92 0.45 -17.55
N ARG A 93 -4.56 -0.70 -17.31
CA ARG A 93 -5.71 -0.79 -16.39
C ARG A 93 -5.23 -0.68 -14.93
N PRO A 94 -6.01 -0.06 -14.01
CA PRO A 94 -5.64 0.02 -12.58
C PRO A 94 -5.32 -1.32 -11.91
N SER A 95 -5.99 -2.41 -12.36
CA SER A 95 -5.70 -3.76 -11.88
C SER A 95 -4.27 -4.23 -12.18
N ALA A 96 -3.69 -3.82 -13.31
CA ALA A 96 -2.31 -4.14 -13.67
C ALA A 96 -1.32 -3.44 -12.73
N ILE A 97 -1.59 -2.18 -12.36
CA ILE A 97 -0.80 -1.44 -11.36
C ILE A 97 -0.93 -2.12 -10.00
N SER A 98 -2.14 -2.45 -9.56
CA SER A 98 -2.37 -3.13 -8.28
C SER A 98 -1.62 -4.46 -8.17
N TYR A 99 -1.65 -5.27 -9.24
CA TYR A 99 -0.91 -6.52 -9.30
C TYR A 99 0.60 -6.29 -9.22
N ALA A 100 1.12 -5.32 -9.99
CA ALA A 100 2.55 -5.00 -9.99
C ALA A 100 3.03 -4.51 -8.61
N LEU A 101 2.28 -3.63 -7.94
CA LEU A 101 2.62 -3.14 -6.60
C LEU A 101 2.63 -4.27 -5.57
N LYS A 102 1.67 -5.21 -5.64
CA LYS A 102 1.61 -6.39 -4.76
C LYS A 102 2.86 -7.26 -4.91
N GLU A 103 3.25 -7.57 -6.14
CA GLU A 103 4.45 -8.38 -6.45
C GLU A 103 5.74 -7.67 -6.02
N MET A 104 5.80 -6.34 -6.14
CA MET A 104 6.92 -5.52 -5.64
C MET A 104 6.90 -5.32 -4.11
N LYS A 105 5.91 -5.88 -3.40
CA LYS A 105 5.71 -5.70 -1.95
C LYS A 105 5.55 -4.22 -1.55
N ILE A 106 4.93 -3.41 -2.39
CA ILE A 106 4.57 -2.02 -2.11
C ILE A 106 3.13 -1.98 -1.61
N THR A 107 2.89 -1.35 -0.47
CA THR A 107 1.58 -1.26 0.15
C THR A 107 1.19 0.19 0.40
N ARG A 108 -0.12 0.47 0.38
CA ARG A 108 -0.68 1.76 0.80
C ARG A 108 -0.62 1.86 2.33
N LYS A 109 -0.13 2.98 2.86
CA LYS A 109 0.09 3.18 4.30
C LYS A 109 -0.40 4.56 4.74
N LYS A 110 -0.94 4.62 5.95
CA LYS A 110 -1.31 5.88 6.61
C LYS A 110 -0.02 6.60 7.01
N LYS A 111 0.05 7.90 6.75
CA LYS A 111 1.16 8.76 7.20
C LYS A 111 1.03 8.96 8.71
N GLU A 112 2.13 8.81 9.45
CA GLU A 112 2.16 9.18 10.86
C GLU A 112 2.27 10.71 10.94
N LEU A 113 1.18 11.36 11.33
CA LEU A 113 1.17 12.78 11.66
C LEU A 113 1.31 12.91 13.18
N ARG A 114 2.39 13.54 13.64
CA ARG A 114 2.58 13.87 15.07
C ARG A 114 2.56 15.38 15.22
N TYR A 115 1.82 15.87 16.21
CA TYR A 115 1.92 17.27 16.65
C TYR A 115 3.24 17.44 17.39
N GLN A 116 4.06 18.38 16.94
CA GLN A 116 5.37 18.66 17.54
C GLN A 116 5.22 19.27 18.95
N GLU A 117 4.14 20.02 19.20
CA GLU A 117 3.92 20.84 20.41
C GLU A 117 3.38 20.05 21.63
N ARG A 118 3.43 18.71 21.61
CA ARG A 118 2.81 17.90 22.67
C ARG A 118 3.58 18.03 23.99
N ASN A 119 2.93 18.60 25.02
CA ASN A 119 3.43 18.64 26.40
C ASN A 119 2.64 17.68 27.33
N PRO A 120 3.23 16.55 27.76
CA PRO A 120 2.56 15.59 28.66
C PRO A 120 2.25 16.14 30.06
N GLU A 121 3.10 16.99 30.61
CA GLU A 121 2.98 17.52 31.97
C GLU A 121 1.83 18.52 32.08
N ALA A 122 1.76 19.46 31.15
CA ALA A 122 0.66 20.43 31.06
C ALA A 122 -0.69 19.71 30.92
N ARG A 123 -0.74 18.63 30.12
CA ARG A 123 -1.92 17.80 29.95
C ARG A 123 -2.33 17.08 31.24
N MET A 124 -1.37 16.55 32.01
CA MET A 124 -1.66 15.91 33.29
C MET A 124 -2.20 16.91 34.32
N LYS A 125 -1.63 18.12 34.40
CA LYS A 125 -2.11 19.17 35.29
C LYS A 125 -3.55 19.56 34.97
N TYR A 126 -3.87 19.76 33.69
CA TYR A 126 -5.23 20.05 33.22
C TYR A 126 -6.24 18.96 33.61
N TYR A 127 -5.89 17.68 33.44
CA TYR A 127 -6.79 16.59 33.84
C TYR A 127 -7.05 16.49 35.33
N ARG A 128 -6.07 16.84 36.18
CA ARG A 128 -6.29 16.91 37.63
C ARG A 128 -7.29 18.01 37.96
N TYR A 129 -7.06 19.22 37.45
CA TYR A 129 -7.96 20.35 37.62
C TYR A 129 -9.39 20.05 37.15
N LEU A 130 -9.54 19.48 35.95
CA LEU A 130 -10.85 19.07 35.43
C LEU A 130 -11.57 18.07 36.33
N ARG A 131 -10.85 17.12 36.94
CA ARG A 131 -11.47 16.13 37.84
C ARG A 131 -12.03 16.79 39.09
N ASP A 132 -11.32 17.78 39.64
CA ASP A 132 -11.78 18.48 40.84
C ASP A 132 -12.98 19.39 40.53
N LEU A 133 -12.99 20.06 39.38
CA LEU A 133 -14.17 20.78 38.90
C LEU A 133 -15.39 19.86 38.72
N ILE A 134 -15.21 18.66 38.17
CA ILE A 134 -16.31 17.71 37.96
C ILE A 134 -16.93 17.26 39.29
N LYS A 135 -16.13 17.16 40.36
CA LYS A 135 -16.66 16.81 41.70
C LYS A 135 -17.59 17.90 42.24
N VAL A 136 -17.27 19.17 41.97
CA VAL A 136 -18.05 20.32 42.47
C VAL A 136 -19.29 20.57 41.60
N SER A 137 -19.13 20.60 40.28
CA SER A 137 -20.17 21.07 39.34
C SER A 137 -21.09 19.96 38.80
N GLY A 138 -20.79 18.69 39.11
CA GLY A 138 -21.48 17.53 38.55
C GLY A 138 -21.12 17.26 37.09
N SER A 139 -21.28 16.02 36.65
CA SER A 139 -20.78 15.59 35.33
C SER A 139 -21.66 16.01 34.13
N GLN A 140 -22.91 16.39 34.41
CA GLN A 140 -23.98 16.72 33.45
C GLN A 140 -23.97 18.20 33.01
N SER A 141 -23.33 19.08 33.77
CA SER A 141 -23.19 20.51 33.47
C SER A 141 -22.11 20.80 32.42
N ARG A 142 -21.38 19.77 31.97
CA ARG A 142 -20.27 19.93 31.02
C ARG A 142 -20.75 20.17 29.59
N VAL A 143 -20.34 21.31 29.06
CA VAL A 143 -20.38 21.62 27.63
C VAL A 143 -18.94 21.67 27.14
N PHE A 144 -18.65 20.95 26.06
CA PHE A 144 -17.38 21.03 25.35
C PHE A 144 -17.56 22.03 24.23
N ILE A 145 -16.70 23.04 24.19
CA ILE A 145 -16.67 24.02 23.10
C ILE A 145 -15.36 23.77 22.36
N ASP A 146 -15.44 23.71 21.05
CA ASP A 146 -14.26 23.55 20.21
C ASP A 146 -14.44 24.32 18.89
N GLU A 147 -13.32 24.75 18.34
CA GLU A 147 -13.23 25.39 17.02
C GLU A 147 -12.57 24.41 16.05
N SER A 148 -13.27 24.09 14.96
CA SER A 148 -12.76 23.22 13.91
C SER A 148 -12.55 24.01 12.63
N GLY A 149 -11.31 24.06 12.15
CA GLY A 149 -10.96 24.64 10.86
C GLY A 149 -11.10 23.63 9.72
N PHE A 150 -11.76 24.04 8.65
CA PHE A 150 -11.82 23.35 7.37
C PHE A 150 -10.87 24.04 6.39
N GLU A 151 -9.86 23.29 5.94
CA GLU A 151 -8.95 23.75 4.90
C GLU A 151 -9.43 23.25 3.54
N GLU A 152 -9.31 24.12 2.52
CA GLU A 152 -9.74 23.83 1.13
C GLU A 152 -8.95 22.66 0.51
N PHE A 153 -7.69 22.47 0.92
CA PHE A 153 -6.81 21.40 0.42
C PHE A 153 -6.45 20.43 1.54
N GLN A 154 -7.00 19.22 1.47
CA GLN A 154 -6.64 18.15 2.39
C GLN A 154 -5.50 17.32 1.80
N ASP A 155 -4.32 17.37 2.43
CA ASP A 155 -3.21 16.49 2.08
C ASP A 155 -3.64 15.02 2.09
N CYS A 156 -3.13 14.24 1.14
CA CYS A 156 -3.40 12.81 1.11
C CYS A 156 -2.80 12.13 2.34
N ALA A 157 -3.65 11.66 3.25
CA ALA A 157 -3.26 10.98 4.49
C ALA A 157 -2.58 9.61 4.24
N TYR A 158 -2.52 9.14 2.99
CA TYR A 158 -2.01 7.83 2.62
C TYR A 158 -1.07 7.91 1.42
N GLY A 159 0.07 7.23 1.53
CA GLY A 159 1.01 7.06 0.43
C GLY A 159 1.34 5.60 0.16
N TRP A 160 2.03 5.32 -0.94
CA TRP A 160 2.54 4.01 -1.31
C TRP A 160 4.03 3.86 -0.94
N SER A 161 4.39 2.79 -0.24
CA SER A 161 5.79 2.50 0.11
C SER A 161 6.02 1.00 0.31
N LYS A 162 7.29 0.59 0.25
CA LYS A 162 7.69 -0.81 0.47
C LYS A 162 7.21 -1.30 1.83
N LYS A 163 6.76 -2.56 1.91
CA LYS A 163 6.38 -3.21 3.17
C LYS A 163 7.52 -3.05 4.19
N GLY A 164 7.18 -2.69 5.43
CA GLY A 164 8.15 -2.37 6.49
C GLY A 164 8.71 -0.94 6.50
N LYS A 165 8.65 -0.16 5.41
CA LYS A 165 9.14 1.24 5.39
C LYS A 165 8.07 2.26 5.78
N LYS A 166 8.40 3.21 6.66
CA LYS A 166 7.49 4.31 7.01
C LYS A 166 7.37 5.31 5.85
N ILE A 167 6.26 6.07 5.86
CA ILE A 167 6.03 7.22 4.98
C ILE A 167 5.82 8.42 5.89
N TRP A 168 6.64 9.44 5.69
CA TRP A 168 6.50 10.72 6.34
C TRP A 168 5.75 11.65 5.37
N GLY A 169 4.84 12.46 5.91
CA GLY A 169 4.23 13.56 5.18
C GLY A 169 4.65 14.84 5.85
N GLU A 170 5.14 15.78 5.05
CA GLU A 170 5.28 17.16 5.48
C GLU A 170 3.92 17.83 5.31
N LYS A 171 3.52 18.58 6.34
CA LYS A 171 2.35 19.46 6.27
C LYS A 171 2.85 20.88 6.43
N SER A 172 2.41 21.77 5.56
CA SER A 172 2.65 23.19 5.74
C SER A 172 1.94 23.66 7.01
N GLY A 173 2.66 24.36 7.89
CA GLY A 173 2.05 25.06 9.03
C GLY A 173 1.40 26.40 8.65
N LYS A 174 1.48 26.81 7.38
CA LYS A 174 0.91 28.08 6.92
C LYS A 174 -0.60 27.96 6.78
N ARG A 175 -1.32 28.89 7.41
CA ARG A 175 -2.78 28.98 7.38
C ARG A 175 -3.24 29.45 6.00
N GLY A 176 -3.93 28.59 5.25
CA GLY A 176 -4.64 28.97 4.02
C GLY A 176 -5.96 29.70 4.31
N LYS A 177 -6.75 29.98 3.28
CA LYS A 177 -8.17 30.34 3.47
C LYS A 177 -8.84 29.17 4.18
N ARG A 178 -9.38 29.44 5.36
CA ARG A 178 -10.03 28.46 6.22
C ARG A 178 -11.41 28.96 6.60
N GLU A 179 -12.37 28.06 6.54
CA GLU A 179 -13.66 28.24 7.19
C GLU A 179 -13.56 27.56 8.54
N ASN A 180 -14.01 28.24 9.59
CA ASN A 180 -14.00 27.67 10.92
C ASN A 180 -15.44 27.48 11.38
N LEU A 181 -15.68 26.38 12.08
CA LEU A 181 -16.91 26.11 12.82
C LEU A 181 -16.59 26.17 14.30
N VAL A 182 -17.29 27.03 15.03
CA VAL A 182 -17.36 26.96 16.50
C VAL A 182 -18.69 26.33 16.88
N ALA A 183 -18.64 25.37 17.81
CA ALA A 183 -19.83 24.74 18.33
C ALA A 183 -19.62 24.21 19.76
N GLY A 184 -20.68 24.27 20.55
CA GLY A 184 -20.78 23.57 21.82
C GLY A 184 -21.31 22.15 21.65
N ARG A 185 -20.98 21.24 22.56
CA ARG A 185 -21.53 19.89 22.61
C ARG A 185 -21.62 19.36 24.03
N ARG A 186 -22.73 18.70 24.38
CA ARG A 186 -22.89 18.01 25.67
C ARG A 186 -22.47 16.56 25.59
N LYS A 187 -21.94 16.02 26.70
CA LYS A 187 -21.58 14.61 26.79
C LYS A 187 -22.84 13.74 26.63
N GLY A 188 -22.80 12.75 25.74
CA GLY A 188 -23.90 11.80 25.53
C GLY A 188 -24.95 12.21 24.49
N LYS A 189 -24.99 13.49 24.08
CA LYS A 189 -25.79 13.95 22.94
C LYS A 189 -24.90 14.13 21.71
N LYS A 190 -25.44 13.87 20.52
CA LYS A 190 -24.73 14.05 19.24
C LYS A 190 -24.97 15.44 18.63
N ASP A 191 -25.94 16.18 19.16
CA ASP A 191 -26.31 17.50 18.65
C ASP A 191 -25.23 18.53 18.98
N LEU A 192 -24.98 19.40 18.00
CA LEU A 192 -24.19 20.62 18.17
C LEU A 192 -25.09 21.70 18.75
N ILE A 193 -24.56 22.46 19.70
CA ILE A 193 -25.21 23.58 20.37
C ILE A 193 -24.58 24.85 19.82
N ALA A 194 -25.40 25.77 19.33
CA ALA A 194 -24.98 27.04 18.73
C ALA A 194 -23.85 26.84 17.68
N PRO A 195 -24.07 26.12 16.57
CA PRO A 195 -23.06 26.05 15.51
C PRO A 195 -22.96 27.40 14.78
N MET A 196 -21.75 27.95 14.64
CA MET A 196 -21.49 29.15 13.85
C MET A 196 -20.31 28.91 12.92
N VAL A 197 -20.51 29.16 11.62
CA VAL A 197 -19.47 29.09 10.60
C VAL A 197 -19.02 30.49 10.24
N PHE A 198 -17.71 30.72 10.20
CA PHE A 198 -17.13 32.02 9.87
C PHE A 198 -15.79 31.87 9.16
N THR A 199 -15.39 32.92 8.42
CA THR A 199 -14.08 32.98 7.75
C THR A 199 -13.11 33.82 8.58
N GLY A 200 -11.95 33.26 8.94
CA GLY A 200 -10.91 34.00 9.66
C GLY A 200 -10.40 33.29 10.91
N SER A 201 -10.28 34.02 12.02
CA SER A 201 -9.92 33.48 13.33
C SER A 201 -10.93 34.00 14.36
N LEU A 202 -11.30 33.18 15.33
CA LEU A 202 -12.21 33.60 16.39
C LEU A 202 -11.49 34.58 17.32
N ASN A 203 -11.90 35.85 17.30
CA ASN A 203 -11.44 36.86 18.25
C ASN A 203 -12.36 36.89 19.48
N ALA A 204 -11.95 37.61 20.54
CA ALA A 204 -12.72 37.69 21.78
C ALA A 204 -14.15 38.22 21.53
N GLU A 205 -14.29 39.27 20.73
CA GLU A 205 -15.57 39.86 20.35
C GLU A 205 -16.48 38.86 19.61
N GLY A 206 -15.93 38.11 18.65
CA GLY A 206 -16.68 37.07 17.93
C GLY A 206 -17.07 35.89 18.81
N PHE A 207 -16.24 35.53 19.81
CA PHE A 207 -16.60 34.52 20.81
C PHE A 207 -17.70 35.00 21.75
N GLU A 208 -17.63 36.24 22.23
CA GLU A 208 -18.65 36.83 23.10
C GLU A 208 -19.99 36.99 22.36
N GLY A 209 -19.97 37.45 21.11
CA GLY A 209 -21.14 37.52 20.25
C GLY A 209 -21.76 36.13 20.00
N TRP A 210 -20.93 35.11 19.82
CA TRP A 210 -21.38 33.72 19.71
C TRP A 210 -21.97 33.16 21.01
N LEU A 211 -21.37 33.49 22.16
CA LEU A 211 -21.81 33.00 23.47
C LEU A 211 -23.13 33.66 23.91
N GLY A 212 -23.35 34.92 23.50
CA GLY A 212 -24.53 35.71 23.86
C GLY A 212 -25.73 35.57 22.91
N GLY A 213 -25.57 34.92 21.75
CA GLY A 213 -26.63 34.71 20.75
C GLY A 213 -27.30 33.34 20.82
#